data_AF-A0A7W0VSG7-F1
#
_entry.id   AF-A0A7W0VSG7-F1
#
_cell.length_a   1.000
_cell.length_b   1.000
_cell.length_c   1.000
_cell.angle_alpha   90.00
_cell.angle_beta   90.00
_cell.angle_gamma   90.00
#
_symmetry.space_group_name_H-M   'P 1'
#
loop_
_entity.id
_entity.type
_entity.pdbx_description
1 polymer ?
#
loop_
_entity_poly.entity_id
_entity_poly.type
_entity_poly.pdbx_seq_one_letter_code
_entity_poly.pdbx_strand_id
1 'polypeptide(L)'
;GQGTYDPTSGDLEADVKTFLNLIPAKNPRLAAHLRRSKTVRAGLTTFSPEIPYSLLYVPDKYDRAALVAAFLPYFNVELRTTDFPDPERLKRKHGGHLPQVVQLVGGAGWNHVSLPIRGGEAVQGAMILDAYVGDLAGDVGAALASAFLARTGRSPSSAAAQAHDAALLVSRARQEAQIAREPRSALRAALSRGKLDDGACGPAAMGVDGELARDPNILEVQGDQLIVAP
;
A
#
# COMPACT_ATOMS: atom_id res chain seq x y z
N GLY A 1 4.47 4.14 -15.61
CA GLY A 1 3.40 3.64 -16.50
C GLY A 1 2.21 3.25 -15.65
N GLN A 2 1.01 3.21 -16.23
CA GLN A 2 -0.20 2.76 -15.54
C GLN A 2 -0.65 1.43 -16.13
N GLY A 3 -0.96 0.46 -15.27
CA GLY A 3 -1.60 -0.80 -15.64
C GLY A 3 -3.05 -0.84 -15.17
N THR A 4 -3.86 -1.66 -15.83
CA THR A 4 -5.21 -2.00 -15.38
C THR A 4 -5.30 -3.51 -15.27
N TYR A 5 -6.08 -4.00 -14.32
CA TYR A 5 -6.42 -5.42 -14.17
C TYR A 5 -7.88 -5.52 -13.72
N ASP A 6 -8.47 -6.70 -13.86
CA ASP A 6 -9.82 -6.95 -13.35
C ASP A 6 -9.77 -7.27 -11.84
N PRO A 7 -10.25 -6.36 -10.96
CA PRO A 7 -10.21 -6.60 -9.52
C PRO A 7 -11.16 -7.71 -9.06
N THR A 8 -12.05 -8.20 -9.93
CA THR A 8 -13.00 -9.29 -9.64
C THR A 8 -12.50 -10.66 -10.11
N SER A 9 -11.55 -10.71 -11.06
CA SER A 9 -11.01 -11.96 -11.59
C SER A 9 -10.27 -12.76 -10.53
N GLY A 10 -10.47 -14.08 -10.47
CA GLY A 10 -9.69 -14.98 -9.60
C GLY A 10 -8.26 -15.23 -10.10
N ASP A 11 -7.98 -14.89 -11.34
CA ASP A 11 -6.69 -15.07 -12.01
C ASP A 11 -6.21 -13.74 -12.60
N LEU A 12 -5.05 -13.27 -12.14
CA LEU A 12 -4.44 -12.01 -12.56
C LEU A 12 -3.27 -12.23 -13.53
N GLU A 13 -2.99 -13.46 -13.95
CA GLU A 13 -1.80 -13.78 -14.75
C GLU A 13 -1.79 -13.01 -16.08
N ALA A 14 -2.93 -12.93 -16.76
CA ALA A 14 -3.06 -12.23 -18.04
C ALA A 14 -2.83 -10.72 -17.92
N ASP A 15 -3.33 -10.12 -16.83
CA ASP A 15 -3.19 -8.70 -16.56
C ASP A 15 -1.74 -8.36 -16.20
N VAL A 16 -1.10 -9.16 -15.33
CA VAL A 16 0.31 -8.99 -14.99
C VAL A 16 1.21 -9.18 -16.22
N LYS A 17 0.93 -10.17 -17.07
CA LYS A 17 1.65 -10.32 -18.35
C LYS A 17 1.50 -9.10 -19.23
N THR A 18 0.29 -8.56 -19.34
CA THR A 18 0.03 -7.36 -20.14
C THR A 18 0.79 -6.16 -19.60
N PHE A 19 0.75 -5.96 -18.27
CA PHE A 19 1.46 -4.89 -17.58
C PHE A 19 2.98 -4.97 -17.78
N LEU A 20 3.55 -6.17 -17.68
CA LEU A 20 4.99 -6.43 -17.87
C LEU A 20 5.41 -6.53 -19.35
N ASN A 21 4.50 -6.23 -20.30
CA ASN A 21 4.70 -6.37 -21.74
C ASN A 21 5.18 -7.77 -22.16
N LEU A 22 4.64 -8.81 -21.52
CA LEU A 22 4.92 -10.22 -21.77
C LEU A 22 3.97 -10.82 -22.81
N ILE A 23 3.63 -10.04 -23.84
CA ILE A 23 2.80 -10.44 -24.97
C ILE A 23 3.72 -10.65 -26.18
N PRO A 24 3.98 -11.89 -26.65
CA PRO A 24 4.96 -12.16 -27.70
C PRO A 24 4.72 -11.37 -28.99
N ALA A 25 3.45 -11.16 -29.36
CA ALA A 25 3.07 -10.37 -30.53
C ALA A 25 3.49 -8.88 -30.44
N LYS A 26 3.66 -8.35 -29.22
CA LYS A 26 4.04 -6.97 -28.94
C LYS A 26 5.47 -6.83 -28.41
N ASN A 27 6.15 -7.94 -28.17
CA ASN A 27 7.50 -7.99 -27.59
C ASN A 27 8.41 -8.94 -28.40
N PRO A 28 9.14 -8.41 -29.40
CA PRO A 28 10.03 -9.19 -30.25
C PRO A 28 11.13 -9.93 -29.48
N ARG A 29 11.62 -9.36 -28.36
CA ARG A 29 12.63 -10.00 -27.50
C ARG A 29 12.07 -11.23 -26.83
N LEU A 30 10.86 -11.13 -26.27
CA LEU A 30 10.17 -12.28 -25.71
C LEU A 30 9.90 -13.32 -26.80
N ALA A 31 9.39 -12.92 -27.98
CA ALA A 31 9.14 -13.85 -29.08
C ALA A 31 10.41 -14.59 -29.53
N ALA A 32 11.56 -13.91 -29.59
CA ALA A 32 12.86 -14.53 -29.87
C ALA A 32 13.30 -15.48 -28.75
N HIS A 33 13.08 -15.11 -27.48
CA HIS A 33 13.39 -15.95 -26.32
C HIS A 33 12.55 -17.23 -26.27
N LEU A 34 11.24 -17.11 -26.48
CA LEU A 34 10.31 -18.24 -26.48
C LEU A 34 10.64 -19.26 -27.59
N ARG A 35 11.06 -18.81 -28.78
CA ARG A 35 11.50 -19.70 -29.88
C ARG A 35 12.70 -20.59 -29.52
N ARG A 36 13.54 -20.15 -28.58
CA ARG A 36 14.72 -20.89 -28.09
C ARG A 36 14.43 -21.69 -26.82
N SER A 37 13.26 -21.50 -26.23
CA SER A 37 12.88 -22.13 -24.96
C SER A 37 12.26 -23.50 -25.21
N LYS A 38 12.51 -24.46 -24.31
CA LYS A 38 11.96 -25.82 -24.39
C LYS A 38 10.43 -25.84 -24.37
N THR A 39 9.84 -24.94 -23.59
CA THR A 39 8.39 -24.75 -23.48
C THR A 39 8.07 -23.28 -23.30
N VAL A 40 6.83 -22.87 -23.60
CA VAL A 40 6.37 -21.49 -23.38
C VAL A 40 6.48 -21.09 -21.90
N ARG A 41 6.08 -21.99 -21.00
CA ARG A 41 6.15 -21.77 -19.54
C ARG A 41 7.60 -21.50 -19.10
N ALA A 42 8.54 -22.36 -19.49
CA ALA A 42 9.95 -22.18 -19.15
C ALA A 42 10.51 -20.88 -19.74
N GLY A 43 10.09 -20.51 -20.94
CA GLY A 43 10.50 -19.25 -21.56
C GLY A 43 9.98 -18.02 -20.81
N LEU A 44 8.73 -18.02 -20.36
CA LEU A 44 8.16 -16.91 -19.57
C LEU A 44 8.84 -16.75 -18.22
N THR A 45 9.18 -17.84 -17.53
CA THR A 45 9.83 -17.79 -16.21
C THR A 45 11.35 -17.60 -16.25
N THR A 46 11.96 -17.59 -17.44
CA THR A 46 13.41 -17.34 -17.62
C THR A 46 13.70 -16.08 -18.43
N PHE A 47 12.68 -15.49 -19.04
CA PHE A 47 12.80 -14.20 -19.69
C PHE A 47 13.04 -13.12 -18.64
N SER A 48 13.97 -12.20 -18.90
CA SER A 48 14.21 -11.03 -18.06
C SER A 48 13.49 -9.82 -18.69
N PRO A 49 12.35 -9.38 -18.13
CA PRO A 49 11.65 -8.19 -18.63
C PRO A 49 12.47 -6.92 -18.40
N GLU A 50 12.24 -5.90 -19.23
CA GLU A 50 12.71 -4.55 -18.97
C GLU A 50 11.72 -3.83 -18.07
N ILE A 51 12.19 -3.38 -16.92
CA ILE A 51 11.37 -2.73 -15.90
C ILE A 51 11.81 -1.26 -15.80
N PRO A 52 11.03 -0.32 -16.36
CA PRO A 52 11.42 1.10 -16.44
C PRO A 52 11.04 1.90 -15.18
N TYR A 53 10.80 1.24 -14.05
CA TYR A 53 10.35 1.86 -12.81
C TYR A 53 10.99 1.20 -11.59
N SER A 54 11.29 1.99 -10.57
CA SER A 54 11.83 1.51 -9.29
C SER A 54 10.76 1.23 -8.25
N LEU A 55 9.51 1.64 -8.49
CA LEU A 55 8.39 1.55 -7.56
C LEU A 55 7.13 1.08 -8.29
N LEU A 56 6.41 0.14 -7.67
CA LEU A 56 5.11 -0.34 -8.12
C LEU A 56 4.08 -0.15 -7.01
N TYR A 57 3.14 0.78 -7.24
CA TYR A 57 2.02 1.01 -6.36
C TYR A 57 0.81 0.18 -6.79
N VAL A 58 0.21 -0.58 -5.87
CA VAL A 58 -0.98 -1.40 -6.14
C VAL A 58 -2.14 -0.94 -5.24
N PRO A 59 -3.08 -0.15 -5.77
CA PRO A 59 -4.19 0.43 -5.01
C PRO A 59 -5.33 -0.56 -4.77
N ASP A 60 -5.06 -1.64 -4.05
CA ASP A 60 -6.06 -2.70 -3.77
C ASP A 60 -6.02 -3.17 -2.31
N LYS A 61 -6.80 -4.20 -2.01
CA LYS A 61 -6.79 -4.93 -0.75
C LYS A 61 -5.62 -5.90 -0.68
N TYR A 62 -5.23 -6.21 0.54
CA TYR A 62 -4.09 -7.08 0.87
C TYR A 62 -4.10 -8.43 0.15
N ASP A 63 -5.27 -9.04 -0.06
CA ASP A 63 -5.40 -10.36 -0.68
C ASP A 63 -5.11 -10.31 -2.18
N ARG A 64 -5.62 -9.29 -2.88
CA ARG A 64 -5.28 -9.01 -4.29
C ARG A 64 -3.84 -8.59 -4.47
N ALA A 65 -3.36 -7.72 -3.60
CA ALA A 65 -1.97 -7.30 -3.56
C ALA A 65 -1.00 -8.49 -3.45
N ALA A 66 -1.29 -9.43 -2.54
CA ALA A 66 -0.50 -10.64 -2.39
C ALA A 66 -0.47 -11.50 -3.68
N LEU A 67 -1.59 -11.62 -4.38
CA LEU A 67 -1.65 -12.32 -5.67
C LEU A 67 -0.80 -11.63 -6.74
N VAL A 68 -0.92 -10.30 -6.88
CA VAL A 68 -0.10 -9.52 -7.82
C VAL A 68 1.37 -9.70 -7.49
N ALA A 69 1.75 -9.53 -6.21
CA ALA A 69 3.13 -9.64 -5.75
C ALA A 69 3.73 -11.01 -6.08
N ALA A 70 2.97 -12.10 -5.93
CA ALA A 70 3.44 -13.46 -6.22
C ALA A 70 3.77 -13.69 -7.72
N PHE A 71 3.08 -13.03 -8.65
CA PHE A 71 3.38 -13.14 -10.08
C PHE A 71 4.66 -12.43 -10.50
N LEU A 72 5.07 -11.39 -9.78
CA LEU A 72 6.24 -10.58 -10.14
C LEU A 72 7.54 -11.41 -10.18
N PRO A 73 7.95 -12.12 -9.10
CA PRO A 73 9.15 -12.94 -9.14
C PRO A 73 8.99 -14.15 -10.07
N TYR A 74 7.77 -14.67 -10.25
CA TYR A 74 7.48 -15.72 -11.23
C TYR A 74 7.83 -15.28 -12.67
N PHE A 75 7.64 -14.01 -12.99
CA PHE A 75 8.02 -13.40 -14.28
C PHE A 75 9.39 -12.68 -14.25
N ASN A 76 10.27 -13.03 -13.30
CA ASN A 76 11.60 -12.43 -13.12
C ASN A 76 11.59 -10.90 -12.94
N VAL A 77 10.58 -10.36 -12.27
CA VAL A 77 10.67 -9.03 -11.69
C VAL A 77 11.28 -9.16 -10.31
N GLU A 78 12.41 -8.51 -10.09
CA GLU A 78 13.09 -8.51 -8.80
C GLU A 78 12.45 -7.50 -7.87
N LEU A 79 12.12 -7.93 -6.66
CA LEU A 79 11.47 -7.11 -5.66
C LEU A 79 12.47 -6.66 -4.61
N ARG A 80 12.28 -5.45 -4.10
CA ARG A 80 13.01 -4.96 -2.94
C ARG A 80 12.45 -5.64 -1.70
N THR A 81 13.28 -6.41 -1.04
CA THR A 81 13.02 -7.04 0.26
C THR A 81 13.76 -6.32 1.38
N THR A 82 13.47 -6.65 2.63
CA THR A 82 14.16 -6.11 3.82
C THR A 82 15.68 -6.27 3.71
N ASP A 83 16.13 -7.45 3.27
CA ASP A 83 17.52 -7.67 2.85
C ASP A 83 17.67 -7.41 1.36
N PHE A 84 18.60 -6.54 0.96
CA PHE A 84 18.81 -6.27 -0.45
C PHE A 84 19.37 -7.52 -1.16
N PRO A 85 18.82 -7.93 -2.31
CA PRO A 85 19.30 -9.12 -3.01
C PRO A 85 20.77 -9.00 -3.45
N ASP A 86 21.54 -10.08 -3.33
CA ASP A 86 22.93 -10.15 -3.78
C ASP A 86 23.08 -9.76 -5.27
N PRO A 87 23.79 -8.65 -5.58
CA PRO A 87 23.96 -8.18 -6.96
C PRO A 87 24.61 -9.21 -7.91
N GLU A 88 25.53 -10.04 -7.42
CA GLU A 88 26.21 -11.04 -8.26
C GLU A 88 25.30 -12.25 -8.54
N ARG A 89 24.42 -12.60 -7.59
CA ARG A 89 23.33 -13.54 -7.83
C ARG A 89 22.36 -13.01 -8.88
N LEU A 90 21.97 -11.73 -8.78
CA LEU A 90 21.07 -11.10 -9.75
C LEU A 90 21.68 -11.07 -11.15
N LYS A 91 22.93 -10.61 -11.30
CA LYS A 91 23.60 -10.63 -12.61
C LYS A 91 23.62 -12.02 -13.23
N ARG A 92 23.94 -13.06 -12.46
CA ARG A 92 23.91 -14.45 -12.96
C ARG A 92 22.51 -14.88 -13.42
N LYS A 93 21.47 -14.54 -12.66
CA LYS A 93 20.06 -14.84 -13.01
C LYS A 93 19.62 -14.12 -14.29
N HIS A 94 20.08 -12.89 -14.50
CA HIS A 94 19.66 -12.00 -15.59
C HIS A 94 20.70 -11.88 -16.72
N GLY A 95 21.47 -12.93 -16.98
CA GLY A 95 22.36 -13.01 -18.15
C GLY A 95 23.49 -11.97 -18.15
N GLY A 96 24.05 -11.67 -16.99
CA GLY A 96 25.18 -10.74 -16.79
C GLY A 96 24.77 -9.30 -16.48
N HIS A 97 23.48 -8.97 -16.54
CA HIS A 97 22.98 -7.61 -16.36
C HIS A 97 22.36 -7.47 -14.97
N LEU A 98 22.58 -6.34 -14.31
CA LEU A 98 21.90 -6.07 -13.05
C LEU A 98 20.47 -5.56 -13.36
N PRO A 99 19.41 -6.30 -12.97
CA PRO A 99 18.04 -5.86 -13.23
C PRO A 99 17.66 -4.70 -12.30
N GLN A 100 16.59 -3.98 -12.68
CA GLN A 100 15.92 -3.05 -11.79
C GLN A 100 15.20 -3.83 -10.69
N VAL A 101 15.48 -3.48 -9.44
CA VAL A 101 14.77 -4.00 -8.25
C VAL A 101 13.61 -3.04 -7.94
N VAL A 102 12.41 -3.58 -7.74
CA VAL A 102 11.17 -2.82 -7.60
C VAL A 102 10.71 -2.77 -6.14
N GLN A 103 10.53 -1.57 -5.60
CA GLN A 103 9.84 -1.36 -4.33
C GLN A 103 8.33 -1.55 -4.52
N LEU A 104 7.74 -2.47 -3.76
CA LEU A 104 6.29 -2.60 -3.68
C LEU A 104 5.72 -1.58 -2.69
N VAL A 105 4.65 -0.92 -3.10
CA VAL A 105 3.95 0.07 -2.28
C VAL A 105 2.45 -0.16 -2.35
N GLY A 106 1.79 -0.07 -1.20
CA GLY A 106 0.34 -0.16 -1.05
C GLY A 106 -0.24 1.01 -0.26
N GLY A 107 -1.55 1.18 -0.37
CA GLY A 107 -2.31 2.10 0.50
C GLY A 107 -2.93 1.36 1.68
N ALA A 108 -3.81 2.05 2.41
CA ALA A 108 -4.50 1.51 3.59
C ALA A 108 -5.20 0.13 3.39
N GLY A 109 -5.57 -0.23 2.16
CA GLY A 109 -6.13 -1.56 1.85
C GLY A 109 -5.17 -2.74 2.10
N TRP A 110 -3.87 -2.46 2.16
CA TRP A 110 -2.82 -3.43 2.48
C TRP A 110 -2.63 -3.64 3.98
N ASN A 111 -3.07 -2.69 4.82
CA ASN A 111 -2.91 -2.73 6.27
C ASN A 111 -3.83 -3.81 6.89
N HIS A 112 -3.36 -5.05 6.82
CA HIS A 112 -4.07 -6.22 7.30
C HIS A 112 -3.09 -7.32 7.67
N VAL A 113 -3.31 -7.96 8.82
CA VAL A 113 -2.42 -8.98 9.40
C VAL A 113 -2.17 -10.17 8.46
N SER A 114 -3.09 -10.45 7.53
CA SER A 114 -2.94 -11.55 6.58
C SER A 114 -2.10 -11.22 5.35
N LEU A 115 -1.68 -9.96 5.14
CA LEU A 115 -0.81 -9.60 4.01
C LEU A 115 0.50 -10.41 4.02
N PRO A 116 1.34 -10.36 5.08
CA PRO A 116 2.58 -11.14 5.12
C PRO A 116 2.32 -12.65 4.99
N ILE A 117 1.26 -13.16 5.63
CA ILE A 117 0.90 -14.58 5.62
C ILE A 117 0.56 -15.07 4.19
N ARG A 118 -0.19 -14.26 3.43
CA ARG A 118 -0.64 -14.62 2.08
C ARG A 118 0.40 -14.31 1.02
N GLY A 119 1.11 -13.19 1.15
CA GLY A 119 2.11 -12.75 0.19
C GLY A 119 3.48 -13.42 0.37
N GLY A 120 3.76 -13.95 1.56
CA GLY A 120 5.02 -14.62 1.88
C GLY A 120 6.24 -13.76 1.58
N GLU A 121 7.25 -14.37 0.96
CA GLU A 121 8.49 -13.69 0.56
C GLU A 121 8.26 -12.55 -0.45
N ALA A 122 7.22 -12.64 -1.28
CA ALA A 122 6.99 -11.68 -2.36
C ALA A 122 6.53 -10.29 -1.88
N VAL A 123 6.10 -10.17 -0.63
CA VAL A 123 5.67 -8.88 -0.04
C VAL A 123 6.63 -8.36 1.02
N GLN A 124 7.71 -9.09 1.33
CA GLN A 124 8.70 -8.63 2.32
C GLN A 124 9.35 -7.32 1.86
N GLY A 125 9.57 -6.39 2.80
CA GLY A 125 10.08 -5.05 2.51
C GLY A 125 9.09 -4.14 1.76
N ALA A 126 7.85 -4.59 1.51
CA ALA A 126 6.85 -3.72 0.91
C ALA A 126 6.39 -2.63 1.89
N MET A 127 6.12 -1.44 1.36
CA MET A 127 5.74 -0.27 2.14
C MET A 127 4.24 0.00 2.03
N ILE A 128 3.60 0.34 3.14
CA ILE A 128 2.17 0.65 3.20
C ILE A 128 2.02 2.07 3.72
N LEU A 129 1.34 2.92 2.94
CA LEU A 129 0.94 4.25 3.39
C LEU A 129 -0.45 4.18 4.00
N ASP A 130 -0.57 4.53 5.28
CA ASP A 130 -1.83 4.55 5.98
C ASP A 130 -1.94 5.75 6.93
N ALA A 131 -3.12 6.35 7.01
CA ALA A 131 -3.41 7.37 8.01
C ALA A 131 -3.52 6.76 9.42
N TYR A 132 -3.84 5.47 9.52
CA TYR A 132 -4.08 4.79 10.80
C TYR A 132 -3.38 3.44 10.85
N VAL A 133 -2.59 3.21 11.89
CA VAL A 133 -1.79 1.99 12.06
C VAL A 133 -2.25 1.11 13.21
N GLY A 134 -3.49 1.31 13.67
CA GLY A 134 -4.08 0.41 14.67
C GLY A 134 -3.46 0.57 16.05
N ASP A 135 -3.09 -0.57 16.63
CA ASP A 135 -2.38 -0.71 17.89
C ASP A 135 -0.89 -0.34 17.81
N LEU A 136 -0.34 -0.25 16.59
CA LEU A 136 0.98 0.33 16.36
C LEU A 136 0.99 1.86 16.45
N ALA A 137 -0.20 2.48 16.56
CA ALA A 137 -0.31 3.92 16.74
C ALA A 137 0.00 4.31 18.19
N GLY A 138 0.34 5.58 18.42
CA GLY A 138 0.43 6.12 19.78
C GLY A 138 -0.85 5.96 20.60
N ASP A 139 -0.80 6.36 21.87
CA ASP A 139 -1.81 6.03 22.90
C ASP A 139 -3.28 6.20 22.48
N VAL A 140 -3.64 7.26 21.74
CA VAL A 140 -5.03 7.50 21.32
C VAL A 140 -5.49 6.52 20.24
N GLY A 141 -4.62 6.18 19.29
CA GLY A 141 -4.94 5.22 18.23
C GLY A 141 -5.17 3.81 18.79
N ALA A 142 -4.35 3.41 19.76
CA ALA A 142 -4.50 2.15 20.49
C ALA A 142 -5.77 2.13 21.36
N ALA A 143 -6.09 3.25 22.04
CA ALA A 143 -7.32 3.38 22.81
C ALA A 143 -8.58 3.25 21.92
N LEU A 144 -8.57 3.88 20.73
CA LEU A 144 -9.64 3.70 19.75
C LEU A 144 -9.73 2.24 19.30
N ALA A 145 -8.60 1.59 18.98
CA ALA A 145 -8.57 0.19 18.56
C ALA A 145 -9.27 -0.72 19.59
N SER A 146 -8.89 -0.57 20.85
CA SER A 146 -9.45 -1.34 21.96
C SER A 146 -10.95 -1.11 22.14
N ALA A 147 -11.37 0.17 22.21
CA ALA A 147 -12.79 0.51 22.38
C ALA A 147 -13.65 0.08 21.19
N PHE A 148 -13.13 0.19 19.96
CA PHE A 148 -13.82 -0.21 18.75
C PHE A 148 -13.96 -1.74 18.66
N LEU A 149 -12.90 -2.48 19.01
CA LEU A 149 -12.93 -3.94 19.06
C LEU A 149 -13.92 -4.43 20.12
N ALA A 150 -13.87 -3.89 21.34
CA ALA A 150 -14.78 -4.27 22.42
C ALA A 150 -16.26 -4.05 22.07
N ARG A 151 -16.56 -3.00 21.30
CA ARG A 151 -17.93 -2.66 20.91
C ARG A 151 -18.43 -3.39 19.67
N THR A 152 -17.55 -3.68 18.71
CA THR A 152 -17.96 -4.16 17.37
C THR A 152 -17.48 -5.57 17.03
N GLY A 153 -16.59 -6.15 17.85
CA GLY A 153 -15.94 -7.43 17.59
C GLY A 153 -14.95 -7.40 16.42
N ARG A 154 -14.58 -6.22 15.90
CA ARG A 154 -13.67 -6.04 14.76
C ARG A 154 -12.70 -4.89 15.04
N SER A 155 -11.50 -4.94 14.47
CA SER A 155 -10.58 -3.81 14.51
C SER A 155 -11.10 -2.64 13.65
N PRO A 156 -10.83 -1.37 14.02
CA PRO A 156 -11.19 -0.24 13.20
C PRO A 156 -10.36 -0.21 11.91
N SER A 157 -11.00 0.17 10.81
CA SER A 157 -10.30 0.54 9.58
C SER A 157 -9.81 1.98 9.66
N SER A 158 -8.92 2.37 8.74
CA SER A 158 -8.48 3.76 8.61
C SER A 158 -9.64 4.71 8.37
N ALA A 159 -10.67 4.28 7.62
CA ALA A 159 -11.90 5.06 7.45
C ALA A 159 -12.66 5.26 8.77
N ALA A 160 -12.73 4.24 9.62
CA ALA A 160 -13.37 4.35 10.94
C ALA A 160 -12.58 5.28 11.88
N ALA A 161 -11.25 5.21 11.84
CA ALA A 161 -10.38 6.09 12.61
C ALA A 161 -10.44 7.54 12.13
N GLN A 162 -10.48 7.77 10.81
CA GLN A 162 -10.69 9.12 10.25
C GLN A 162 -12.08 9.68 10.61
N ALA A 163 -13.12 8.85 10.59
CA ALA A 163 -14.46 9.27 11.02
C ALA A 163 -14.51 9.65 12.51
N HIS A 164 -13.76 8.94 13.35
CA HIS A 164 -13.59 9.29 14.76
C HIS A 164 -12.92 10.66 14.92
N ASP A 165 -11.81 10.89 14.22
CA ASP A 165 -11.09 12.18 14.26
C ASP A 165 -11.96 13.33 13.72
N ALA A 166 -12.70 13.11 12.64
CA ALA A 166 -13.65 14.09 12.11
C ALA A 166 -14.75 14.42 13.13
N ALA A 167 -15.27 13.43 13.86
CA ALA A 167 -16.27 13.65 14.90
C ALA A 167 -15.70 14.48 16.08
N LEU A 168 -14.43 14.26 16.45
CA LEU A 168 -13.74 15.08 17.45
C LEU A 168 -13.59 16.54 16.99
N LEU A 169 -13.16 16.77 15.75
CA LEU A 169 -13.05 18.12 15.18
C LEU A 169 -14.41 18.84 15.18
N VAL A 170 -15.46 18.17 14.73
CA VAL A 170 -16.83 18.74 14.73
C VAL A 170 -17.31 19.02 16.15
N SER A 171 -17.05 18.12 17.10
CA SER A 171 -17.43 18.32 18.51
C SER A 171 -16.76 19.55 19.11
N ARG A 172 -15.44 19.69 18.93
CA ARG A 172 -14.66 20.86 19.40
C ARG A 172 -15.17 22.15 18.76
N ALA A 173 -15.35 22.16 17.43
CA ALA A 173 -15.85 23.33 16.71
C ALA A 173 -17.28 23.73 17.13
N ARG A 174 -18.14 22.76 17.46
CA ARG A 174 -19.48 23.02 17.99
C ARG A 174 -19.45 23.63 19.39
N GLN A 175 -18.54 23.20 20.25
CA GLN A 175 -18.37 23.78 21.58
C GLN A 175 -17.94 25.25 21.50
N GLU A 176 -16.99 25.58 20.62
CA GLU A 176 -16.58 26.97 20.37
C GLU A 176 -17.72 27.84 19.83
N ALA A 177 -18.55 27.29 18.95
CA ALA A 177 -19.65 28.02 18.33
C ALA A 177 -20.90 28.17 19.23
N GLN A 178 -20.96 27.50 20.38
CA GLN A 178 -22.18 27.33 21.16
C GLN A 178 -22.79 28.65 21.67
N ILE A 179 -21.95 29.63 22.00
CA ILE A 179 -22.37 30.93 22.54
C ILE A 179 -22.34 32.05 21.49
N ALA A 180 -22.04 31.73 20.23
CA ALA A 180 -21.91 32.74 19.19
C ALA A 180 -23.27 33.28 18.75
N ARG A 181 -23.31 34.58 18.44
CA ARG A 181 -24.51 35.24 17.87
C ARG A 181 -24.93 34.64 16.53
N GLU A 182 -23.96 34.15 15.75
CA GLU A 182 -24.18 33.44 14.48
C GLU A 182 -23.56 32.03 14.51
N PRO A 183 -24.26 31.03 15.09
CA PRO A 183 -23.67 29.71 15.35
C PRO A 183 -23.13 28.99 14.11
N ARG A 184 -23.78 29.14 12.95
CA ARG A 184 -23.33 28.51 11.71
C ARG A 184 -22.03 29.11 11.18
N SER A 185 -21.91 30.44 11.20
CA SER A 185 -20.71 31.15 10.77
C SER A 185 -19.55 30.84 11.71
N ALA A 186 -19.81 30.87 13.02
CA ALA A 186 -18.84 30.51 14.05
C ALA A 186 -18.37 29.05 13.92
N LEU A 187 -19.28 28.10 13.68
CA LEU A 187 -18.92 26.69 13.46
C LEU A 187 -18.01 26.52 12.24
N ARG A 188 -18.34 27.16 11.12
CA ARG A 188 -17.50 27.11 9.91
C ARG A 188 -16.11 27.69 10.19
N ALA A 189 -16.05 28.82 10.88
CA ALA A 189 -14.78 29.46 11.23
C ALA A 189 -13.94 28.58 12.17
N ALA A 190 -14.56 27.94 13.16
CA ALA A 190 -13.88 27.01 14.07
C ALA A 190 -13.37 25.77 13.33
N LEU A 191 -14.19 25.18 12.45
CA LEU A 191 -13.77 24.06 11.60
C LEU A 191 -12.58 24.43 10.72
N SER A 192 -12.58 25.61 10.08
CA SER A 192 -11.48 26.04 9.19
C SER A 192 -10.11 26.20 9.88
N ARG A 193 -10.08 26.24 11.22
CA ARG A 193 -8.84 26.27 12.02
C ARG A 193 -8.70 25.03 12.91
N GLY A 194 -9.50 24.00 12.64
CA GLY A 194 -9.55 22.79 13.44
C GLY A 194 -8.20 22.10 13.49
N LYS A 195 -7.81 21.68 14.70
CA LYS A 195 -6.57 20.95 14.97
C LYS A 195 -6.83 19.79 15.92
N LEU A 196 -6.17 18.67 15.65
CA LEU A 196 -6.01 17.54 16.54
C LEU A 196 -4.51 17.38 16.82
N ASP A 197 -4.10 17.53 18.07
CA ASP A 197 -2.73 17.20 18.47
C ASP A 197 -2.55 15.69 18.70
N ASP A 198 -3.65 15.01 19.03
CA ASP A 198 -3.71 13.63 19.51
C ASP A 198 -4.87 12.85 18.85
N GLY A 199 -5.02 12.96 17.54
CA GLY A 199 -6.00 12.16 16.79
C GLY A 199 -5.69 10.67 16.83
N ALA A 200 -6.69 9.82 16.62
CA ALA A 200 -6.48 8.38 16.50
C ALA A 200 -5.57 8.03 15.31
N CYS A 201 -5.60 8.85 14.26
CA CYS A 201 -4.72 8.75 13.10
C CYS A 201 -3.46 9.65 13.24
N GLY A 202 -3.14 10.11 14.45
CA GLY A 202 -2.05 11.06 14.72
C GLY A 202 -2.47 12.54 14.57
N PRO A 203 -1.52 13.47 14.75
CA PRO A 203 -1.77 14.91 14.63
C PRO A 203 -2.32 15.28 13.26
N ALA A 204 -3.24 16.25 13.24
CA ALA A 204 -3.82 16.77 12.01
C ALA A 204 -4.28 18.22 12.18
N ALA A 205 -4.22 19.00 11.11
CA ALA A 205 -4.67 20.39 11.10
C ALA A 205 -5.36 20.73 9.78
N MET A 206 -6.36 21.61 9.82
CA MET A 206 -6.93 22.20 8.61
C MET A 206 -5.93 23.11 7.92
N GLY A 207 -5.70 22.84 6.64
CA GLY A 207 -4.98 23.71 5.72
C GLY A 207 -5.81 24.92 5.30
N VAL A 208 -5.14 25.88 4.67
CA VAL A 208 -5.76 27.13 4.18
C VAL A 208 -6.80 26.90 3.07
N ASP A 209 -6.72 25.76 2.40
CA ASP A 209 -7.63 25.28 1.35
C ASP A 209 -8.82 24.48 1.91
N GLY A 210 -8.84 24.20 3.21
CA GLY A 210 -9.83 23.34 3.85
C GLY A 210 -9.53 21.85 3.74
N GLU A 211 -8.34 21.46 3.27
CA GLU A 211 -7.87 20.09 3.30
C GLU A 211 -7.23 19.74 4.64
N LEU A 212 -7.33 18.47 5.06
CA LEU A 212 -6.70 18.02 6.30
C LEU A 212 -5.23 17.67 6.05
N ALA A 213 -4.32 18.46 6.60
CA ALA A 213 -2.90 18.17 6.62
C ALA A 213 -2.58 17.18 7.75
N ARG A 214 -1.91 16.08 7.38
CA ARG A 214 -1.36 15.09 8.32
C ARG A 214 -0.17 14.38 7.69
N ASP A 215 0.73 13.90 8.54
CA ASP A 215 1.77 12.97 8.09
C ASP A 215 1.18 11.56 7.99
N PRO A 216 1.36 10.86 6.86
CA PRO A 216 0.99 9.46 6.77
C PRO A 216 1.95 8.62 7.62
N ASN A 217 1.44 7.52 8.15
CA ASN A 217 2.30 6.49 8.68
C ASN A 217 2.77 5.59 7.53
N ILE A 218 4.02 5.14 7.64
CA ILE A 218 4.59 4.16 6.73
C ILE A 218 4.77 2.87 7.53
N LEU A 219 4.15 1.79 7.07
CA LEU A 219 4.40 0.45 7.58
C LEU A 219 5.31 -0.31 6.61
N GLU A 220 6.12 -1.21 7.13
CA GLU A 220 6.88 -2.19 6.37
C GLU A 220 6.40 -3.60 6.70
N VAL A 221 6.34 -4.45 5.68
CA VAL A 221 6.14 -5.89 5.87
C VAL A 221 7.48 -6.54 6.25
N GLN A 222 7.56 -7.08 7.47
CA GLN A 222 8.74 -7.79 7.96
C GLN A 222 8.35 -9.09 8.66
N GLY A 223 8.82 -10.21 8.13
CA GLY A 223 8.42 -11.55 8.55
C GLY A 223 6.90 -11.73 8.41
N ASP A 224 6.27 -12.18 9.49
CA ASP A 224 4.82 -12.41 9.54
C ASP A 224 4.02 -11.17 10.03
N GLN A 225 4.66 -10.00 10.11
CA GLN A 225 4.09 -8.81 10.74
C GLN A 225 4.20 -7.55 9.87
N LEU A 226 3.36 -6.58 10.21
CA LEU A 226 3.52 -5.19 9.79
C LEU A 226 4.19 -4.45 10.95
N ILE A 227 5.23 -3.68 10.63
CA ILE A 227 5.92 -2.83 11.59
C ILE A 227 5.88 -1.38 11.12
N VAL A 228 6.03 -0.43 12.04
CA VAL A 228 6.23 0.98 11.66
C VAL A 228 7.63 1.10 11.05
N ALA A 229 7.71 1.64 9.84
CA ALA A 229 8.97 1.89 9.18
C ALA A 229 9.75 2.99 9.95
N PRO A 230 11.08 2.88 10.04
CA PRO A 230 11.93 3.83 10.77
C PRO A 230 11.98 5.23 10.13
#